data_AF-A0A929ZD19-F1
#
_entry.id   AF-A0A929ZD19-F1
#
_cell.length_a   1.000
_cell.length_b   1.000
_cell.length_c   1.000
_cell.angle_alpha   90.00
_cell.angle_beta   90.00
_cell.angle_gamma   90.00
#
_symmetry.space_group_name_H-M   'P 1'
#
loop_
_entity.id
_entity.type
_entity.pdbx_description
1 polymer ?
#
loop_
_entity_poly.entity_id
_entity_poly.type
_entity_poly.pdbx_seq_one_letter_code
_entity_poly.pdbx_strand_id
1 'polypeptide(L)'
;MKSSNRVFTDEQEQWIRDNAKGIGNVELTNMFNERFCEQRKPQQLKTWKKNHKVSSGLIGWFEKGRIDKHKGDHSFRIPNSEKTRFKKGHRPKNHLPVGTTVKNTDGYFQTKVAEPNKWKLTHRLIWEEANGPIPKDYTVTFLDKNKENLELSNLALLSRRAQIVAQHHYGLSEDREISKSVIQLSELQVKRNSLQKRLKEDNK
;
A
#
# COMPACT_ATOMS: atom_id res chain seq x y z
N MET A 1 -30.61 49.58 -2.66
CA MET A 1 -29.51 49.15 -3.55
C MET A 1 -28.61 48.20 -2.74
N LYS A 2 -28.46 46.94 -3.16
CA LYS A 2 -27.56 46.00 -2.45
C LYS A 2 -26.12 46.44 -2.69
N SER A 3 -25.40 46.80 -1.62
CA SER A 3 -23.97 47.07 -1.68
C SER A 3 -23.25 45.87 -2.28
N SER A 4 -22.55 46.05 -3.41
CA SER A 4 -21.80 44.98 -4.03
C SER A 4 -20.58 44.72 -3.15
N ASN A 5 -20.53 43.55 -2.50
CA ASN A 5 -19.42 43.12 -1.65
C ASN A 5 -18.24 42.63 -2.52
N ARG A 6 -17.81 43.47 -3.47
CA ARG A 6 -16.72 43.18 -4.41
C ARG A 6 -15.38 43.39 -3.70
N VAL A 7 -14.54 42.36 -3.76
CA VAL A 7 -13.23 42.32 -3.08
C VAL A 7 -12.15 43.05 -3.89
N PHE A 8 -12.32 43.15 -5.21
CA PHE A 8 -11.38 43.77 -6.15
C PHE A 8 -12.12 44.76 -7.07
N THR A 9 -11.40 45.77 -7.55
CA THR A 9 -11.89 46.72 -8.57
C THR A 9 -11.84 46.08 -9.97
N ASP A 10 -12.58 46.62 -10.93
CA ASP A 10 -12.61 46.08 -12.30
C ASP A 10 -11.20 46.07 -12.96
N GLU A 11 -10.37 47.08 -12.66
CA GLU A 11 -8.97 47.15 -13.11
C GLU A 11 -8.11 46.03 -12.49
N GLN A 12 -8.31 45.74 -11.20
CA GLN A 12 -7.61 44.68 -10.49
C GLN A 12 -8.04 43.30 -11.02
N GLU A 13 -9.33 43.10 -11.28
CA GLU A 13 -9.86 41.86 -11.84
C GLU A 13 -9.32 41.58 -13.24
N GLN A 14 -9.26 42.61 -14.10
CA GLN A 14 -8.68 42.49 -15.43
C GLN A 14 -7.20 42.14 -15.34
N TRP A 15 -6.46 42.81 -14.45
CA TRP A 15 -5.05 42.50 -14.25
C TRP A 15 -4.81 41.05 -13.80
N ILE A 16 -5.64 40.53 -12.88
CA ILE A 16 -5.52 39.13 -12.43
C ILE A 16 -5.79 38.17 -13.60
N ARG A 17 -6.75 38.46 -14.49
CA ARG A 17 -7.03 37.62 -15.68
C ARG A 17 -5.83 37.57 -16.62
N ASP A 18 -5.20 38.70 -16.87
CA ASP A 18 -4.09 38.82 -17.81
C ASP A 18 -2.81 38.12 -17.29
N ASN A 19 -2.62 38.09 -15.96
CA ASN A 19 -1.38 37.60 -15.33
C ASN A 19 -1.52 36.21 -14.66
N ALA A 20 -2.71 35.62 -14.60
CA ALA A 20 -2.91 34.35 -13.89
C ALA A 20 -2.28 33.14 -14.59
N LYS A 21 -2.03 33.19 -15.91
CA LYS A 21 -1.58 32.05 -16.71
C LYS A 21 -0.10 31.72 -16.44
N GLY A 22 0.19 30.47 -16.09
CA GLY A 22 1.55 29.97 -15.84
C GLY A 22 2.12 30.27 -14.46
N ILE A 23 1.48 31.12 -13.66
CA ILE A 23 2.03 31.63 -12.39
C ILE A 23 1.34 30.98 -11.18
N GLY A 24 2.14 30.65 -10.16
CA GLY A 24 1.65 30.15 -8.87
C GLY A 24 0.90 31.22 -8.07
N ASN A 25 -0.02 30.82 -7.18
CA ASN A 25 -0.83 31.81 -6.45
C ASN A 25 -0.01 32.71 -5.52
N VAL A 26 1.12 32.23 -4.99
CA VAL A 26 2.01 33.03 -4.13
C VAL A 26 2.68 34.13 -4.96
N GLU A 27 3.31 33.74 -6.06
CA GLU A 27 3.99 34.66 -6.98
C GLU A 27 3.02 35.69 -7.58
N LEU A 28 1.83 35.25 -8.00
CA LEU A 28 0.77 36.14 -8.49
C LEU A 28 0.34 37.18 -7.44
N THR A 29 0.34 36.80 -6.15
CA THR A 29 -0.02 37.70 -5.05
C THR A 29 1.07 38.72 -4.77
N ASN A 30 2.34 38.33 -4.85
CA ASN A 30 3.46 39.25 -4.71
C ASN A 30 3.43 40.30 -5.83
N MET A 31 3.26 39.87 -7.08
CA MET A 31 3.12 40.78 -8.23
C MET A 31 1.90 41.72 -8.09
N PHE A 32 0.79 41.21 -7.56
CA PHE A 32 -0.42 42.02 -7.30
C PHE A 32 -0.15 43.11 -6.25
N ASN A 33 0.47 42.73 -5.13
CA ASN A 33 0.79 43.63 -4.03
C ASN A 33 1.79 44.71 -4.45
N GLU A 34 2.78 44.37 -5.27
CA GLU A 34 3.74 45.33 -5.83
C GLU A 34 3.08 46.33 -6.79
N ARG A 35 2.18 45.87 -7.67
CA ARG A 35 1.53 46.74 -8.67
C ARG A 35 0.52 47.72 -8.08
N PHE A 36 -0.27 47.27 -7.12
CA PHE A 36 -1.36 48.07 -6.53
C PHE A 36 -1.01 48.63 -5.15
N CYS A 37 0.22 48.42 -4.67
CA CYS A 37 0.68 48.80 -3.32
C CYS A 37 -0.25 48.28 -2.21
N GLU A 38 -0.77 47.06 -2.37
CA GLU A 38 -1.68 46.42 -1.42
C GLU A 38 -0.99 45.30 -0.63
N GLN A 39 -1.66 44.81 0.42
CA GLN A 39 -1.17 43.69 1.25
C GLN A 39 -2.19 42.56 1.28
N ARG A 40 -2.47 41.98 0.10
CA ARG A 40 -3.38 40.84 -0.03
C ARG A 40 -2.70 39.53 0.34
N LYS A 41 -3.49 38.62 0.91
CA LYS A 41 -3.06 37.26 1.23
C LYS A 41 -3.27 36.34 0.01
N PRO A 42 -2.39 35.34 -0.22
CA PRO A 42 -2.55 34.41 -1.34
C PRO A 42 -3.89 33.66 -1.38
N GLN A 43 -4.52 33.47 -0.21
CA GLN A 43 -5.83 32.86 -0.09
C GLN A 43 -6.95 33.71 -0.72
N GLN A 44 -6.83 35.05 -0.71
CA GLN A 44 -7.82 35.94 -1.31
C GLN A 44 -7.83 35.80 -2.83
N LEU A 45 -6.65 35.83 -3.47
CA LEU A 45 -6.52 35.61 -4.92
C LEU A 45 -6.90 34.17 -5.32
N LYS A 46 -6.53 33.16 -4.50
CA LYS A 46 -6.95 31.77 -4.74
C LYS A 46 -8.48 31.63 -4.75
N THR A 47 -9.15 32.24 -3.78
CA THR A 47 -10.62 32.19 -3.65
C THR A 47 -11.29 32.91 -4.80
N TRP A 48 -10.78 34.10 -5.15
CA TRP A 48 -11.31 34.87 -6.27
C TRP A 48 -11.12 34.15 -7.62
N LYS A 49 -9.94 33.57 -7.89
CA LYS A 49 -9.68 32.76 -9.10
C LYS A 49 -10.63 31.57 -9.21
N LYS A 50 -10.88 30.88 -8.09
CA LYS A 50 -11.85 29.76 -8.02
C LYS A 50 -13.26 30.23 -8.38
N ASN A 51 -13.71 31.35 -7.82
CA ASN A 51 -15.07 31.88 -8.04
C ASN A 51 -15.27 32.41 -9.47
N HIS A 52 -14.22 32.98 -10.08
CA HIS A 52 -14.26 33.55 -11.43
C HIS A 52 -13.76 32.59 -12.53
N LYS A 53 -13.53 31.31 -12.19
CA LYS A 53 -13.07 30.26 -13.10
C LYS A 53 -11.77 30.63 -13.85
N VAL A 54 -10.88 31.39 -13.21
CA VAL A 54 -9.58 31.77 -13.76
C VAL A 54 -8.54 30.71 -13.39
N SER A 55 -8.08 29.94 -14.39
CA SER A 55 -7.07 28.90 -14.20
C SER A 55 -5.67 29.42 -14.52
N SER A 56 -4.68 29.04 -13.72
CA SER A 56 -3.27 29.27 -14.06
C SER A 56 -2.71 28.25 -15.04
N GLY A 57 -3.45 27.19 -15.38
CA GLY A 57 -2.95 26.11 -16.24
C GLY A 57 -1.87 25.24 -15.59
N LEU A 58 -1.55 25.47 -14.31
CA LEU A 58 -0.64 24.65 -13.53
C LEU A 58 -1.37 23.40 -13.02
N ILE A 59 -0.86 22.24 -13.41
CA ILE A 59 -1.42 20.92 -13.10
C ILE A 59 -1.04 20.40 -11.70
N GLY A 60 0.04 20.93 -11.11
CA GLY A 60 0.48 20.56 -9.74
C GLY A 60 1.14 19.18 -9.64
N TRP A 61 1.23 18.41 -10.72
CA TRP A 61 2.02 17.19 -10.81
C TRP A 61 3.21 17.37 -11.76
N PHE A 62 4.24 16.55 -11.55
CA PHE A 62 5.36 16.44 -12.47
C PHE A 62 4.95 15.67 -13.73
N GLU A 63 5.39 16.12 -14.90
CA GLU A 63 5.15 15.42 -16.16
C GLU A 63 5.79 14.02 -16.14
N LYS A 64 5.10 13.05 -16.75
CA LYS A 64 5.58 11.67 -16.82
C LYS A 64 6.89 11.63 -17.61
N GLY A 65 7.94 11.08 -17.00
CA GLY A 65 9.28 11.01 -17.62
C GLY A 65 10.21 12.16 -17.22
N ARG A 66 9.77 13.11 -16.39
CA ARG A 66 10.67 14.08 -15.76
C ARG A 66 11.76 13.34 -14.97
N ILE A 67 13.02 13.58 -15.33
CA ILE A 67 14.19 13.10 -14.58
C ILE A 67 14.64 14.23 -13.68
N ASP A 68 14.70 13.98 -12.37
CA ASP A 68 15.23 14.95 -11.42
C ASP A 68 16.72 15.19 -11.68
N LYS A 69 17.15 16.45 -11.62
CA LYS A 69 18.55 16.85 -11.87
C LYS A 69 19.56 16.14 -10.96
N HIS A 70 19.11 15.70 -9.79
CA HIS A 70 19.92 15.00 -8.78
C HIS A 70 19.72 13.48 -8.79
N LYS A 71 18.97 12.93 -9.74
CA LYS A 71 18.73 11.49 -9.80
C LYS A 71 20.05 10.76 -10.07
N GLY A 72 20.51 9.99 -9.09
CA GLY A 72 21.79 9.25 -9.17
C GLY A 72 23.02 10.09 -8.81
N ASP A 73 22.83 11.37 -8.44
CA ASP A 73 23.91 12.19 -7.90
C ASP A 73 24.16 11.81 -6.43
N HIS A 74 25.35 11.24 -6.18
CA HIS A 74 25.81 10.87 -4.84
C HIS A 74 26.91 11.84 -4.33
N SER A 75 27.11 12.96 -5.04
CA SER A 75 28.08 13.99 -4.68
C SER A 75 27.62 14.84 -3.50
N PHE A 76 26.31 15.06 -3.35
CA PHE A 76 25.76 15.78 -2.22
C PHE A 76 25.98 15.01 -0.92
N ARG A 77 26.86 15.55 -0.09
CA ARG A 77 27.31 14.94 1.17
C ARG A 77 27.07 15.93 2.29
N ILE A 78 26.12 15.62 3.18
CA ILE A 78 25.92 16.41 4.40
C ILE A 78 27.22 16.31 5.22
N PRO A 79 27.82 17.43 5.69
CA PRO A 79 28.98 17.40 6.57
C PRO A 79 28.76 16.49 7.78
N ASN A 80 29.81 15.80 8.23
CA ASN A 80 29.78 14.83 9.35
C ASN A 80 28.90 13.56 9.17
N SER A 81 28.21 13.38 8.05
CA SER A 81 27.40 12.17 7.81
C SER A 81 28.21 10.91 7.50
N GLU A 82 29.54 11.00 7.32
CA GLU A 82 30.37 9.86 6.92
C GLU A 82 30.35 8.70 7.92
N LYS A 83 30.22 9.00 9.22
CA LYS A 83 30.21 8.01 10.29
C LYS A 83 28.96 7.14 10.30
N THR A 84 27.82 7.63 9.80
CA THR A 84 26.52 6.94 9.82
C THR A 84 26.17 6.27 8.49
N ARG A 85 27.01 6.44 7.46
CA ARG A 85 26.79 5.82 6.15
C ARG A 85 27.03 4.31 6.22
N PHE A 86 26.08 3.55 5.67
CA PHE A 86 26.26 2.12 5.46
C PHE A 86 27.41 1.89 4.47
N LYS A 87 28.42 1.14 4.90
CA LYS A 87 29.52 0.70 4.03
C LYS A 87 29.05 -0.49 3.18
N LYS A 88 29.57 -0.61 1.96
CA LYS A 88 29.30 -1.78 1.11
C LYS A 88 29.75 -3.05 1.83
N GLY A 89 28.88 -4.07 1.88
CA GLY A 89 29.15 -5.32 2.58
C GLY A 89 28.85 -5.32 4.09
N HIS A 90 28.32 -4.22 4.64
CA HIS A 90 27.91 -4.17 6.05
C HIS A 90 26.74 -5.12 6.32
N ARG A 91 27.00 -6.17 7.12
CA ARG A 91 25.95 -7.08 7.61
C ARG A 91 25.28 -6.47 8.86
N PRO A 92 23.94 -6.40 8.93
CA PRO A 92 23.24 -5.96 10.13
C PRO A 92 23.61 -6.82 11.34
N LYS A 93 23.61 -6.24 12.55
CA LYS A 93 23.87 -6.98 13.80
C LYS A 93 22.90 -8.16 14.02
N ASN A 94 21.66 -8.00 13.55
CA ASN A 94 20.60 -9.01 13.69
C ASN A 94 20.63 -10.06 12.57
N HIS A 95 21.75 -10.18 11.85
CA HIS A 95 21.90 -11.18 10.81
C HIS A 95 21.95 -12.58 11.44
N LEU A 96 21.02 -13.43 11.01
CA LEU A 96 20.94 -14.83 11.40
C LEU A 96 21.42 -15.72 10.24
N PRO A 97 22.12 -16.83 10.50
CA PRO A 97 22.55 -17.75 9.46
C PRO A 97 21.37 -18.49 8.81
N VAL A 98 21.59 -19.01 7.61
CA VAL A 98 20.63 -19.92 6.95
C VAL A 98 20.40 -21.14 7.84
N GLY A 99 19.14 -21.57 7.99
CA GLY A 99 18.73 -22.66 8.89
C GLY A 99 18.21 -22.20 10.24
N THR A 100 18.42 -20.94 10.65
CA THR A 100 17.83 -20.44 11.91
C THR A 100 16.31 -20.36 11.80
N THR A 101 15.62 -20.89 12.81
CA THR A 101 14.16 -20.78 12.98
C THR A 101 13.84 -19.69 14.00
N VAL A 102 12.95 -18.77 13.64
CA VAL A 102 12.53 -17.64 14.49
C VAL A 102 11.00 -17.54 14.49
N LYS A 103 10.43 -17.13 15.62
CA LYS A 103 8.99 -16.82 15.73
C LYS A 103 8.74 -15.39 15.22
N ASN A 104 7.86 -15.26 14.23
CA ASN A 104 7.44 -13.97 13.68
C ASN A 104 6.52 -13.23 14.68
N THR A 105 6.31 -11.93 14.47
CA THR A 105 5.35 -11.10 15.24
C THR A 105 3.94 -11.69 15.24
N ASP A 106 3.53 -12.36 14.16
CA ASP A 106 2.24 -13.04 14.02
C ASP A 106 2.16 -14.39 14.79
N GLY A 107 3.25 -14.81 15.42
CA GLY A 107 3.34 -16.06 16.18
C GLY A 107 3.67 -17.32 15.36
N TYR A 108 3.91 -17.21 14.05
CA TYR A 108 4.35 -18.34 13.22
C TYR A 108 5.87 -18.52 13.24
N PHE A 109 6.34 -19.76 13.19
CA PHE A 109 7.75 -20.05 12.98
C PHE A 109 8.15 -19.89 11.51
N GLN A 110 9.34 -19.31 11.28
CA GLN A 110 9.94 -19.13 9.97
C GLN A 110 11.40 -19.58 10.00
N THR A 111 11.82 -20.33 8.98
CA THR A 111 13.21 -20.76 8.79
C THR A 111 13.84 -19.94 7.68
N LYS A 112 15.07 -19.47 7.92
CA LYS A 112 15.86 -18.81 6.88
C LYS A 112 16.36 -19.84 5.87
N VAL A 113 15.95 -19.71 4.61
CA VAL A 113 16.28 -20.68 3.54
C VAL A 113 17.44 -20.22 2.68
N ALA A 114 17.65 -18.90 2.54
CA ALA A 114 18.75 -18.36 1.77
C ALA A 114 19.12 -16.92 2.16
N GLU A 115 20.33 -16.51 1.80
CA GLU A 115 20.81 -15.13 1.93
C GLU A 115 20.24 -14.21 0.84
N PRO A 116 20.12 -12.88 1.09
CA PRO A 116 20.38 -12.19 2.36
C PRO A 116 19.24 -12.33 3.40
N ASN A 117 17.97 -12.40 2.96
CA ASN A 117 16.78 -12.43 3.81
C ASN A 117 15.63 -13.22 3.15
N LYS A 118 15.89 -14.45 2.71
CA LYS A 118 14.83 -15.33 2.19
C LYS A 118 14.34 -16.24 3.33
N TRP A 119 13.20 -15.88 3.90
CA TRP A 119 12.54 -16.62 4.97
C TRP A 119 11.33 -17.38 4.42
N LYS A 120 11.14 -18.63 4.86
CA LYS A 120 9.93 -19.42 4.59
C LYS A 120 9.29 -19.86 5.90
N LEU A 121 7.96 -19.96 5.92
CA LEU A 121 7.22 -20.47 7.07
C LEU A 121 7.56 -21.96 7.29
N THR A 122 7.88 -22.35 8.53
CA THR A 122 8.29 -23.73 8.86
C THR A 122 7.22 -24.76 8.50
N HIS A 123 5.95 -24.49 8.84
CA HIS A 123 4.85 -25.40 8.54
C HIS A 123 4.68 -25.64 7.03
N ARG A 124 5.03 -24.67 6.18
CA ARG A 124 5.02 -24.89 4.73
C ARG A 124 6.16 -25.78 4.29
N LEU A 125 7.35 -25.63 4.88
CA LEU A 125 8.49 -26.50 4.58
C LEU A 125 8.19 -27.95 4.96
N ILE A 126 7.65 -28.17 6.16
CA ILE A 126 7.28 -29.52 6.66
C ILE A 126 6.22 -30.15 5.76
N TRP A 127 5.21 -29.37 5.36
CA TRP A 127 4.18 -29.86 4.45
C TRP A 127 4.74 -30.14 3.05
N GLU A 128 5.62 -29.27 2.52
CA GLU A 128 6.27 -29.42 1.21
C GLU A 128 7.17 -30.66 1.17
N GLU A 129 7.87 -30.98 2.25
CA GLU A 129 8.73 -32.16 2.39
C GLU A 129 7.93 -33.47 2.33
N ALA A 130 6.74 -33.50 2.94
CA ALA A 130 5.93 -34.71 3.00
C ALA A 130 4.94 -34.90 1.82
N ASN A 131 4.34 -33.82 1.31
CA ASN A 131 3.27 -33.88 0.29
C ASN A 131 3.68 -33.32 -1.08
N GLY A 132 4.88 -32.72 -1.18
CA GLY A 132 5.35 -32.06 -2.39
C GLY A 132 4.94 -30.58 -2.49
N PRO A 133 5.10 -29.93 -3.65
CA PRO A 133 4.95 -28.48 -3.77
C PRO A 133 3.51 -28.02 -3.52
N ILE A 134 3.33 -26.95 -2.73
CA ILE A 134 2.02 -26.34 -2.48
C ILE A 134 1.47 -25.78 -3.81
N PRO A 135 0.29 -26.23 -4.27
CA PRO A 135 -0.30 -25.73 -5.50
C PRO A 135 -0.62 -24.24 -5.43
N LYS A 136 -0.63 -23.58 -6.59
CA LYS A 136 -1.03 -22.17 -6.69
C LYS A 136 -2.47 -22.01 -6.16
N ASP A 137 -2.66 -21.01 -5.31
CA ASP A 137 -3.93 -20.70 -4.62
C ASP A 137 -4.37 -21.64 -3.49
N TYR A 138 -3.45 -22.47 -2.99
CA TYR A 138 -3.61 -23.21 -1.74
C TYR A 138 -2.77 -22.60 -0.61
N THR A 139 -3.18 -22.88 0.62
CA THR A 139 -2.55 -22.45 1.86
C THR A 139 -2.52 -23.63 2.83
N VAL A 140 -1.46 -23.73 3.62
CA VAL A 140 -1.35 -24.71 4.71
C VAL A 140 -1.88 -24.08 6.00
N THR A 141 -2.79 -24.78 6.67
CA THR A 141 -3.50 -24.32 7.87
C THR A 141 -3.37 -25.34 9.00
N PHE A 142 -3.32 -24.85 10.23
CA PHE A 142 -3.28 -25.65 11.44
C PHE A 142 -4.71 -26.07 11.84
N LEU A 143 -4.93 -27.36 12.04
CA LEU A 143 -6.25 -27.90 12.42
C LEU A 143 -6.62 -27.56 13.86
N ASP A 144 -5.66 -27.53 14.77
CA ASP A 144 -5.86 -27.24 16.20
C ASP A 144 -5.71 -25.74 16.57
N LYS A 145 -5.54 -24.86 15.57
CA LYS A 145 -5.27 -23.41 15.73
C LYS A 145 -3.96 -23.08 16.47
N ASN A 146 -3.22 -24.07 16.95
CA ASN A 146 -1.95 -23.92 17.64
C ASN A 146 -0.81 -23.82 16.63
N LYS A 147 -0.27 -22.61 16.48
CA LYS A 147 0.83 -22.30 15.55
C LYS A 147 2.16 -22.94 15.93
N GLU A 148 2.27 -23.47 17.15
CA GLU A 148 3.46 -24.15 17.65
C GLU A 148 3.44 -25.64 17.34
N ASN A 149 2.26 -26.22 17.09
CA ASN A 149 2.13 -27.62 16.73
C ASN A 149 2.44 -27.83 15.23
N LEU A 150 3.71 -28.13 14.96
CA LEU A 150 4.25 -28.36 13.61
C LEU A 150 4.14 -29.82 13.14
N GLU A 151 3.37 -30.67 13.84
CA GLU A 151 3.13 -32.04 13.39
C GLU A 151 2.42 -32.06 12.04
N LEU A 152 2.88 -32.92 11.13
CA LEU A 152 2.27 -33.07 9.80
C LEU A 152 0.78 -33.43 9.89
N SER A 153 0.38 -34.21 10.89
CA SER A 153 -1.01 -34.61 11.14
C SER A 153 -1.94 -33.43 11.49
N ASN A 154 -1.37 -32.33 11.98
CA ASN A 154 -2.07 -31.10 12.33
C ASN A 154 -2.12 -30.09 11.18
N LEU A 155 -1.40 -30.35 10.08
CA LEU A 155 -1.33 -29.47 8.92
C LEU A 155 -2.27 -29.97 7.82
N ALA A 156 -3.17 -29.10 7.39
CA ALA A 156 -4.07 -29.37 6.28
C ALA A 156 -3.86 -28.38 5.13
N LEU A 157 -3.94 -28.88 3.90
CA LEU A 157 -3.95 -28.06 2.70
C LEU A 157 -5.37 -27.56 2.45
N LEU A 158 -5.53 -26.25 2.26
CA LEU A 158 -6.82 -25.61 2.04
C LEU A 158 -6.74 -24.62 0.88
N SER A 159 -7.76 -24.60 0.01
CA SER A 159 -7.85 -23.54 -1.00
C SER A 159 -8.01 -22.17 -0.34
N ARG A 160 -7.35 -21.12 -0.86
CA ARG A 160 -7.50 -19.74 -0.35
C ARG A 160 -8.96 -19.28 -0.28
N ARG A 161 -9.80 -19.71 -1.22
CA ARG A 161 -11.23 -19.39 -1.22
C ARG A 161 -11.96 -20.08 -0.07
N ALA A 162 -11.64 -21.35 0.17
CA ALA A 162 -12.21 -22.12 1.26
C ALA A 162 -11.75 -21.57 2.63
N GLN A 163 -10.50 -21.10 2.74
CA GLN A 163 -10.00 -20.43 3.94
C GLN A 163 -10.81 -19.18 4.30
N ILE A 164 -11.15 -18.36 3.31
CA ILE A 164 -11.96 -17.15 3.51
C ILE A 164 -13.36 -17.54 4.00
N VAL A 165 -13.98 -18.54 3.36
CA VAL A 165 -15.30 -19.05 3.76
C VAL A 165 -15.26 -19.60 5.19
N ALA A 166 -14.24 -20.42 5.52
CA ALA A 166 -14.04 -20.98 6.84
C ALA A 166 -13.94 -19.88 7.90
N GLN A 167 -13.12 -18.86 7.66
CA GLN A 167 -12.90 -17.77 8.61
C GLN A 167 -14.14 -16.90 8.84
N HIS A 168 -14.95 -16.65 7.81
CA HIS A 168 -16.12 -15.77 7.92
C HIS A 168 -17.38 -16.46 8.43
N HIS A 169 -17.56 -17.76 8.17
CA HIS A 169 -18.82 -18.45 8.48
C HIS A 169 -18.74 -19.40 9.67
N TYR A 170 -17.61 -20.07 9.87
CA TYR A 170 -17.52 -21.19 10.82
C TYR A 170 -16.49 -20.94 11.91
N GLY A 171 -15.29 -20.47 11.54
CA GLY A 171 -14.10 -20.49 12.39
C GLY A 171 -13.51 -21.90 12.52
N LEU A 172 -12.20 -21.98 12.72
CA LEU A 172 -11.53 -23.23 13.09
C LEU A 172 -11.65 -23.44 14.60
N SER A 173 -11.89 -24.70 15.00
CA SER A 173 -11.95 -25.11 16.40
C SER A 173 -10.58 -25.56 16.90
N GLU A 174 -10.47 -25.83 18.20
CA GLU A 174 -9.32 -26.51 18.80
C GLU A 174 -9.33 -28.01 18.47
N ASP A 175 -10.53 -28.59 18.30
CA ASP A 175 -10.69 -29.98 17.90
C ASP A 175 -10.35 -30.20 16.42
N ARG A 176 -9.39 -31.09 16.18
CA ARG A 176 -8.89 -31.42 14.84
C ARG A 176 -10.00 -31.93 13.92
N GLU A 177 -10.91 -32.76 14.42
CA GLU A 177 -12.02 -33.35 13.64
C GLU A 177 -13.07 -32.30 13.23
N ILE A 178 -13.37 -31.36 14.11
CA ILE A 178 -14.28 -30.24 13.80
C ILE A 178 -13.65 -29.37 12.72
N SER A 179 -12.36 -29.03 12.86
CA SER A 179 -11.63 -28.23 11.88
C SER A 179 -11.55 -28.90 10.50
N LYS A 180 -11.37 -30.23 10.44
CA LYS A 180 -11.45 -30.99 9.18
C LYS A 180 -12.84 -30.88 8.54
N SER A 181 -13.89 -31.00 9.34
CA SER A 181 -15.28 -30.88 8.86
C SER A 181 -15.58 -29.47 8.34
N VAL A 182 -15.12 -28.43 9.04
CA VAL A 182 -15.25 -27.03 8.62
C VAL A 182 -14.53 -26.78 7.29
N ILE A 183 -13.33 -27.34 7.13
CA ILE A 183 -12.58 -27.27 5.87
C ILE A 183 -13.40 -27.87 4.72
N GLN A 184 -13.92 -29.08 4.90
CA GLN A 184 -14.74 -29.75 3.88
C GLN A 184 -16.00 -28.96 3.53
N LEU A 185 -16.74 -28.47 4.54
CA LEU A 185 -17.91 -27.62 4.34
C LEU A 185 -17.57 -26.35 3.56
N SER A 186 -16.44 -25.73 3.87
CA SER A 186 -15.98 -24.52 3.20
C SER A 186 -15.64 -24.76 1.74
N GLU A 187 -14.99 -25.88 1.41
CA GLU A 187 -14.72 -26.28 0.03
C GLU A 187 -16.01 -26.58 -0.74
N LEU A 188 -16.96 -27.28 -0.12
CA LEU A 188 -18.27 -27.53 -0.71
C LEU A 188 -19.02 -26.23 -1.02
N GLN A 189 -18.98 -25.26 -0.10
CA GLN A 189 -19.60 -23.95 -0.32
C GLN A 189 -18.94 -23.18 -1.46
N VAL A 190 -17.61 -23.19 -1.57
CA VAL A 190 -16.90 -22.58 -2.69
C VAL A 190 -17.31 -23.23 -4.01
N LYS A 191 -17.41 -24.57 -4.05
CA LYS A 191 -17.82 -25.32 -5.24
C LYS A 191 -19.26 -24.98 -5.63
N ARG A 192 -20.19 -24.97 -4.68
CA ARG A 192 -21.59 -24.55 -4.88
C ARG A 192 -21.69 -23.15 -5.47
N ASN A 193 -20.97 -22.18 -4.90
CA ASN A 193 -20.99 -20.78 -5.38
C ASN A 193 -20.43 -20.68 -6.81
N SER A 194 -19.39 -21.44 -7.13
CA SER A 194 -18.82 -21.48 -8.48
C SER A 194 -19.81 -22.04 -9.51
N LEU A 195 -20.60 -23.05 -9.16
CA LEU A 195 -21.63 -23.63 -10.03
C LEU A 195 -22.81 -22.67 -10.23
N GLN A 196 -23.30 -22.04 -9.17
CA GLN A 196 -24.37 -21.03 -9.27
C GLN A 196 -23.98 -19.87 -10.17
N LYS A 197 -22.70 -19.46 -10.16
CA LYS A 197 -22.20 -18.42 -11.06
C LYS A 197 -22.26 -18.86 -12.52
N ARG A 198 -21.80 -20.08 -12.84
CA ARG A 198 -21.85 -20.64 -14.21
C ARG A 198 -23.28 -20.72 -14.72
N LEU A 199 -24.20 -21.25 -13.92
CA LEU A 199 -25.63 -21.31 -14.28
C LEU A 199 -26.24 -19.93 -14.56
N LYS A 200 -25.80 -18.86 -13.89
CA LYS A 200 -26.27 -17.50 -14.18
C LYS A 200 -25.68 -16.93 -15.46
N GLU A 201 -24.46 -17.32 -15.81
CA GLU A 201 -23.79 -16.92 -17.05
C GLU A 201 -24.41 -17.65 -18.26
N ASP A 202 -24.74 -18.94 -18.12
CA ASP A 202 -25.39 -19.73 -19.19
C ASP A 202 -26.83 -19.29 -19.47
N ASN A 203 -27.51 -18.69 -18.48
CA ASN A 203 -28.89 -18.20 -18.59
C ASN A 203 -28.99 -16.73 -19.09
N LYS A 204 -27.87 -16.09 -19.46
CA LYS A 204 -27.80 -14.69 -19.88
C LYS A 204 -27.42 -14.57 -21.35
#